data_AF-A0A520HHG8-F1
#
_entry.id   AF-A0A520HHG8-F1
#
_cell.length_a   1.000
_cell.length_b   1.000
_cell.length_c   1.000
_cell.angle_alpha   90.00
_cell.angle_beta   90.00
_cell.angle_gamma   90.00
#
_symmetry.space_group_name_H-M   'P 1'
#
loop_
_entity.id
_entity.type
_entity.pdbx_description
1 polymer ?
#
loop_
_entity_poly.entity_id
_entity_poly.type
_entity_poly.pdbx_seq_one_letter_code
_entity_poly.pdbx_strand_id
1 'polypeptide(L)' 'MLMAPVAEPVELKRFSQRERAAALMLALGQDYGAPIWEQLSVEEMKELSAAMSQLGRVPAAVVEHLLLQFTTEISSLA' A
#
# COMPACT_ATOMS: atom_id res chain seq x y z
N MET A 1 22.93 -3.40 -10.18
CA MET A 1 22.04 -2.57 -11.03
C MET A 1 21.46 -1.50 -10.12
N LEU A 2 21.77 -0.22 -10.36
CA LEU A 2 21.20 0.89 -9.59
C LEU A 2 19.75 1.04 -10.03
N MET A 3 18.80 0.68 -9.17
CA MET A 3 17.40 1.00 -9.39
C MET A 3 17.30 2.52 -9.40
N ALA A 4 16.94 3.12 -10.53
CA ALA A 4 16.69 4.55 -10.60
C ALA A 4 15.59 4.89 -9.58
N PRO A 5 15.66 6.05 -8.91
CA PRO A 5 14.55 6.49 -8.06
C PRO A 5 13.31 6.58 -8.94
N VAL A 6 12.33 5.70 -8.70
CA VAL A 6 11.02 5.79 -9.34
C VAL A 6 10.41 7.08 -8.83
N ALA A 7 10.39 8.10 -9.69
CA ALA A 7 9.81 9.39 -9.38
C ALA A 7 8.38 9.19 -8.84
N GLU A 8 8.01 9.94 -7.80
CA GLU A 8 6.69 9.86 -7.18
C GLU A 8 5.60 10.10 -8.25
N PRO A 9 4.67 9.15 -8.47
CA PRO A 9 3.57 9.34 -9.41
C PRO A 9 2.70 10.53 -9.00
N VAL A 10 2.29 11.38 -9.95
CA VAL A 10 1.46 12.55 -9.67
C VAL A 10 0.12 12.15 -9.05
N GLU A 11 -0.40 10.99 -9.44
CA GLU A 11 -1.64 10.39 -8.95
C GLU A 11 -1.55 9.98 -7.49
N LEU A 12 -0.35 9.74 -6.93
CA LEU A 12 -0.17 9.32 -5.53
C LEU A 12 -0.75 10.37 -4.56
N LYS A 13 -0.68 11.66 -4.93
CA LYS A 13 -1.23 12.78 -4.15
C LYS A 13 -2.76 12.74 -4.01
N ARG A 14 -3.45 11.96 -4.85
CA ARG A 14 -4.91 11.79 -4.81
C ARG A 14 -5.36 10.77 -3.77
N PHE A 15 -4.44 9.96 -3.28
CA PHE A 15 -4.71 8.92 -2.28
C PHE A 15 -4.22 9.39 -0.90
N SER A 16 -5.13 9.37 0.07
CA SER A 16 -4.83 9.51 1.49
C SER A 16 -3.92 8.39 1.99
N GLN A 17 -3.32 8.55 3.17
CA GLN A 17 -2.46 7.51 3.75
C GLN A 17 -3.20 6.18 3.96
N ARG A 18 -4.48 6.23 4.35
CA ARG A 18 -5.33 5.03 4.51
C ARG A 18 -5.60 4.35 3.17
N GLU A 19 -5.87 5.12 2.13
CA GLU A 19 -6.05 4.58 0.77
C GLU A 19 -4.76 3.97 0.24
N ARG A 20 -3.60 4.57 0.50
CA ARG A 20 -2.30 3.99 0.15
C ARG A 20 -2.08 2.64 0.84
N ALA A 21 -2.36 2.55 2.14
CA ALA A 21 -2.30 1.29 2.89
C ALA A 21 -3.27 0.24 2.32
N ALA A 22 -4.50 0.64 1.99
CA ALA A 22 -5.48 -0.21 1.36
C ALA A 22 -5.01 -0.71 -0.02
N ALA A 23 -4.44 0.15 -0.85
CA ALA A 23 -3.91 -0.21 -2.16
C ALA A 23 -2.74 -1.20 -2.05
N LEU A 24 -1.85 -1.00 -1.07
CA LEU A 24 -0.76 -1.92 -0.77
C LEU A 24 -1.29 -3.29 -0.32
N MET A 25 -2.25 -3.29 0.60
CA MET A 25 -2.88 -4.53 1.10
C MET A 25 -3.62 -5.30 0.00
N LEU A 26 -4.28 -4.60 -0.93
CA LEU A 26 -4.88 -5.22 -2.12
C LEU A 26 -3.82 -5.80 -3.07
N ALA A 27 -2.68 -5.12 -3.24
CA ALA A 27 -1.59 -5.60 -4.08
C ALA A 27 -0.89 -6.85 -3.52
N LEU A 28 -0.80 -6.96 -2.19
CA LEU A 28 -0.28 -8.16 -1.51
C LEU A 28 -1.23 -9.37 -1.65
N GLY A 29 -2.52 -9.13 -1.85
CA GLY A 29 -3.52 -10.18 -1.95
C GLY A 29 -3.63 -11.02 -0.68
N GLN A 30 -4.30 -12.17 -0.78
CA GLN A 30 -4.51 -13.04 0.37
C GLN A 30 -3.21 -13.72 0.83
N ASP A 31 -2.39 -14.19 -0.12
CA ASP A 31 -1.22 -15.01 0.18
C ASP A 31 -0.17 -14.27 1.03
N TYR A 32 0.08 -13.00 0.72
CA TYR A 32 1.06 -12.18 1.43
C TYR A 32 0.43 -11.23 2.46
N GLY A 33 -0.86 -10.91 2.31
CA GLY A 33 -1.58 -10.01 3.22
C GLY A 33 -2.15 -10.71 4.47
N ALA A 34 -2.40 -12.03 4.44
CA ALA A 34 -3.04 -12.74 5.55
C ALA A 34 -2.37 -12.54 6.92
N PRO A 35 -1.03 -12.65 7.06
CA PRO A 35 -0.38 -12.42 8.36
C PRO A 35 -0.54 -10.99 8.88
N ILE A 36 -0.75 -10.01 7.99
CA ILE A 36 -1.00 -8.61 8.38
C ILE A 36 -2.43 -8.49 8.90
N TRP A 37 -3.41 -9.07 8.20
CA TRP A 37 -4.81 -9.08 8.63
C TRP A 37 -5.00 -9.68 10.03
N GLU A 38 -4.27 -10.74 10.36
CA GLU A 38 -4.33 -11.40 11.67
C GLU A 38 -3.82 -10.51 12.82
N GLN A 39 -2.99 -9.51 12.53
CA GLN A 39 -2.45 -8.58 13.52
C GLN A 39 -3.33 -7.34 13.74
N LEU A 40 -4.33 -7.12 12.87
CA LEU A 40 -5.22 -5.97 12.97
C LEU A 40 -6.36 -6.22 13.96
N SER A 41 -6.70 -5.19 14.73
CA SER A 41 -7.94 -5.15 15.49
C SER A 41 -9.16 -5.08 14.58
N VAL A 42 -10.34 -5.37 15.13
CA VAL A 42 -11.61 -5.31 14.40
C VAL A 42 -11.88 -3.91 13.86
N GLU A 43 -11.55 -2.88 14.62
CA GLU A 43 -11.68 -1.48 14.24
C GLU A 43 -10.78 -1.14 13.06
N GLU A 44 -9.51 -1.55 13.09
CA GLU A 44 -8.55 -1.33 12.00
C GLU A 44 -8.95 -2.09 10.73
N MET A 45 -9.43 -3.33 10.87
CA MET A 45 -9.95 -4.09 9.75
C MET A 45 -11.12 -3.38 9.07
N LYS A 46 -12.04 -2.79 9.86
CA LYS A 46 -13.17 -2.00 9.32
C LYS A 46 -12.69 -0.74 8.63
N GLU A 47 -11.76 0.00 9.24
CA GLU A 47 -11.20 1.22 8.63
C GLU A 47 -10.50 0.91 7.30
N LEU A 48 -9.68 -0.13 7.25
CA LEU A 48 -8.97 -0.53 6.05
C LEU A 48 -9.94 -1.01 4.97
N SER A 49 -10.94 -1.82 5.34
CA SER A 49 -12.00 -2.27 4.41
C SER A 49 -12.82 -1.09 3.86
N ALA A 50 -13.09 -0.08 4.69
CA ALA A 50 -13.76 1.14 4.26
C ALA A 50 -12.90 1.99 3.33
N ALA A 51 -11.57 2.03 3.54
CA ALA A 51 -10.66 2.70 2.61
C ALA A 51 -10.57 1.97 1.28
N MET A 52 -10.57 0.62 1.28
CA MET A 52 -10.58 -0.19 0.06
C MET A 52 -11.79 0.10 -0.85
N SER A 53 -12.98 0.30 -0.27
CA SER A 53 -14.18 0.61 -1.05
C SER A 53 -14.16 2.00 -1.69
N GLN A 54 -13.33 2.91 -1.18
CA GLN A 54 -13.21 4.30 -1.67
C GLN A 54 -12.16 4.47 -2.77
N LEU A 55 -11.25 3.50 -2.96
CA LEU A 55 -10.08 3.62 -3.84
C LEU A 55 -10.40 3.86 -5.32
N GLY A 56 -11.51 3.31 -5.82
CA GLY A 56 -11.79 3.32 -7.25
C GLY A 56 -10.67 2.69 -8.08
N ARG A 57 -10.27 3.31 -9.19
CA ARG A 57 -9.18 2.80 -10.05
C ARG A 57 -7.83 3.28 -9.52
N VAL A 58 -6.98 2.34 -9.10
CA VAL A 58 -5.58 2.60 -8.74
C VAL A 58 -4.67 2.32 -9.94
N PRO A 59 -3.91 3.30 -10.46
CA PRO A 59 -2.94 3.06 -11.54
C PRO A 59 -1.78 2.16 -11.09
N ALA A 60 -1.26 1.33 -12.01
CA ALA A 60 -0.15 0.41 -11.72
C ALA A 60 1.09 1.13 -11.16
N ALA A 61 1.46 2.29 -11.74
CA ALA A 61 2.59 3.08 -11.27
C ALA A 61 2.49 3.51 -9.80
N VAL A 62 1.28 3.75 -9.30
CA VAL A 62 1.03 4.08 -7.89
C VAL A 62 1.31 2.87 -7.00
N VAL A 63 0.84 1.69 -7.40
CA VAL A 63 1.06 0.44 -6.67
C VAL A 63 2.55 0.06 -6.63
N GLU A 64 3.24 0.15 -7.76
CA GLU A 64 4.68 -0.11 -7.86
C GLU A 64 5.49 0.82 -6.96
N HIS A 65 5.17 2.12 -6.97
CA HIS A 65 5.82 3.09 -6.10
C HIS A 65 5.59 2.78 -4.62
N LEU A 66 4.36 2.41 -4.22
CA LEU A 66 4.03 2.04 -2.84
C LEU A 66 4.80 0.81 -2.36
N LEU A 67 4.92 -0.23 -3.19
CA LEU A 67 5.68 -1.43 -2.87
C LEU A 67 7.18 -1.14 -2.70
N LEU A 68 7.76 -0.30 -3.57
CA LEU A 68 9.15 0.11 -3.49
C LEU A 68 9.42 0.97 -2.26
N GLN A 69 8.54 1.94 -1.99
CA GLN A 69 8.62 2.80 -0.81
C GLN A 69 8.60 1.95 0.47
N PHE A 70 7.63 1.04 0.58
CA PHE A 70 7.49 0.16 1.74
C PHE A 70 8.73 -0.72 1.96
N THR A 71 9.27 -1.32 0.89
CA THR A 71 10.49 -2.15 0.97
C THR A 71 11.71 -1.32 1.40
N THR A 72 11.81 -0.08 0.94
CA THR A 72 12.89 0.85 1.29
C THR A 72 12.82 1.25 2.78
N GLU A 73 11.62 1.57 3.26
CA GLU A 73 11.40 1.94 4.67
C GLU A 73 11.72 0.77 5.61
N ILE A 74 11.28 -0.45 5.30
CA ILE A 74 11.63 -1.64 6.11
C ILE A 74 13.13 -1.90 6.11
N SER A 75 13.79 -1.79 4.96
CA SER A 75 15.23 -2.02 4.86
C SER A 75 16.05 -0.98 5.62
N SER A 76 15.50 0.21 5.85
CA SER A 76 16.13 1.27 6.66
C SER A 76 15.93 1.10 8.18
N LEU A 77 14.95 0.28 8.58
CA LEU A 77 14.66 -0.05 9.98
C LEU A 77 15.41 -1.29 10.49
N ALA A 78 16.02 -2.06 9.58
CA ALA A 78 16.86 -3.23 9.85
C ALA A 78 18.35 -2.86 9.91
#